data_AF-A0A819QE91-F1
#
_entry.id   AF-A0A819QE91-F1
#
_cell.length_a   1.000
_cell.length_b   1.000
_cell.length_c   1.000
_cell.angle_alpha   90.00
_cell.angle_beta   90.00
_cell.angle_gamma   90.00
#
_symmetry.space_group_name_H-M   'P 1'
#
loop_
_entity.id
_entity.type
_entity.pdbx_description
1 polymer ?
#
loop_
_entity_poly.entity_id
_entity_poly.type
_entity_poly.pdbx_seq_one_letter_code
_entity_poly.pdbx_strand_id
1 'polypeptide(L)' 'SKHMNITDRFTFNTSFDHKLIRIKINQVQLKETAEENTSTTERVVQDRHYQIDAAVVRIMKTRKTLAHAQLKFPISV' A
#
# COMPACT_ATOMS: atom_id res chain seq x y z
N SER A 1 -14.74 16.57 -14.27
CA SER A 1 -13.60 17.35 -14.78
C SER A 1 -12.71 17.82 -13.62
N LYS A 2 -11.59 17.14 -13.38
CA LYS A 2 -10.56 17.52 -12.37
C LYS A 2 -9.14 17.18 -12.88
N HIS A 3 -8.84 17.52 -14.13
CA HIS A 3 -7.49 17.35 -14.67
C HIS A 3 -6.93 18.72 -15.00
N MET A 4 -5.70 18.97 -14.55
CA MET A 4 -4.94 20.16 -14.91
C MET A 4 -4.29 19.90 -16.27
N ASN A 5 -4.44 20.86 -17.18
CA ASN A 5 -3.74 20.84 -18.46
C ASN A 5 -2.46 21.67 -18.37
N ILE A 6 -1.49 21.36 -19.23
CA ILE A 6 -0.20 22.07 -19.27
C ILE A 6 -0.37 23.56 -19.61
N THR A 7 -1.45 23.92 -20.30
CA THR A 7 -1.77 25.31 -20.66
C THR A 7 -2.51 26.08 -19.58
N ASP A 8 -2.87 25.45 -18.47
CA ASP A 8 -3.63 26.09 -17.41
C ASP A 8 -2.78 27.15 -16.70
N ARG A 9 -3.36 28.34 -16.52
CA ARG A 9 -2.72 29.46 -15.82
C ARG A 9 -3.37 29.65 -14.45
N PHE A 10 -2.53 29.67 -13.42
CA PHE A 10 -2.94 29.93 -12.05
C PHE A 10 -2.72 31.40 -11.71
N THR A 11 -3.69 32.02 -11.04
CA THR A 11 -3.62 33.41 -10.57
C THR A 11 -3.96 33.48 -9.09
N PHE A 12 -3.46 34.51 -8.41
CA PHE A 12 -3.79 34.75 -7.01
C PHE A 12 -5.24 35.24 -6.88
N ASN A 13 -6.02 34.61 -6.00
CA ASN A 13 -7.39 35.05 -5.72
C ASN A 13 -7.38 36.22 -4.71
N THR A 14 -7.59 37.43 -5.20
CA THR A 14 -7.67 38.65 -4.38
C THR A 14 -9.00 38.79 -3.63
N SER A 15 -10.03 38.03 -4.00
CA SER A 15 -11.36 38.04 -3.37
C SER A 15 -11.50 36.96 -2.31
N PHE A 16 -10.38 36.48 -1.76
CA PHE A 16 -10.39 35.43 -0.76
C PHE A 16 -10.90 35.95 0.58
N ASP A 17 -12.05 35.44 1.03
CA ASP A 17 -12.62 35.70 2.34
C ASP A 17 -12.80 34.38 3.10
N HIS A 18 -12.26 34.31 4.32
CA HIS A 18 -12.33 33.12 5.16
C HIS A 18 -12.40 33.51 6.63
N LYS A 19 -13.35 32.92 7.36
CA LYS A 19 -13.65 33.27 8.76
C LYS A 19 -12.51 32.98 9.74
N LEU A 20 -11.63 32.04 9.41
CA LEU A 20 -10.49 31.65 10.23
C LEU A 20 -9.20 32.32 9.74
N ILE A 21 -8.45 32.93 10.66
CA ILE A 21 -7.13 33.54 10.41
C ILE A 21 -6.08 32.48 10.08
N ARG A 22 -6.21 31.27 10.65
CA ARG A 22 -5.32 30.13 10.35
C ARG A 22 -6.02 29.17 9.39
N ILE A 23 -5.49 29.08 8.16
CA ILE A 23 -5.97 28.16 7.14
C ILE A 23 -4.92 27.07 6.95
N LYS A 24 -5.30 25.81 7.21
CA LYS A 24 -4.43 24.65 7.03
C LYS A 24 -4.62 24.09 5.61
N ILE A 25 -3.67 24.39 4.72
CA ILE A 25 -3.70 23.98 3.31
C ILE A 25 -3.20 22.52 3.12
N ASN A 26 -2.71 21.88 4.18
CA ASN A 26 -2.01 20.59 4.10
C ASN A 26 -2.89 19.34 3.91
N GLN A 27 -3.92 19.42 3.05
CA GLN A 27 -4.86 18.31 2.81
C GLN A 27 -4.37 17.32 1.74
N VAL A 28 -3.51 17.75 0.81
CA VAL A 28 -3.02 16.88 -0.28
C VAL A 28 -1.99 15.86 0.23
N GLN A 29 -1.23 16.16 1.29
CA GLN A 29 -0.24 15.24 1.86
C GLN A 29 -0.85 14.14 2.74
N LEU A 30 -2.09 14.32 3.22
CA LEU A 30 -2.74 13.37 4.15
C LEU A 30 -3.55 12.30 3.45
N LYS A 31 -3.68 12.37 2.12
CA LYS A 31 -4.39 11.37 1.33
C LYS A 31 -3.36 10.42 0.76
N GLU A 32 -3.34 9.19 1.27
CA GLU A 32 -2.69 8.08 0.58
C GLU A 32 -3.22 8.04 -0.86
N THR A 33 -2.31 8.07 -1.82
CA THR A 33 -2.69 7.95 -3.23
C THR A 33 -3.09 6.50 -3.52
N ALA A 34 -3.94 6.28 -4.52
CA ALA A 34 -4.30 4.92 -4.95
C ALA A 34 -3.05 4.10 -5.35
N GLU A 35 -2.01 4.78 -5.86
CA GLU A 35 -0.71 4.20 -6.20
C GLU A 35 0.08 3.76 -4.96
N GLU A 36 0.09 4.57 -3.90
CA GLU A 36 0.73 4.23 -2.62
C GLU A 36 0.04 3.02 -1.95
N ASN A 37 -1.29 2.96 -2.00
CA ASN A 37 -2.06 1.81 -1.51
C ASN A 37 -1.73 0.52 -2.29
N THR A 38 -1.60 0.63 -3.61
CA THR A 38 -1.25 -0.51 -4.47
C THR A 38 0.16 -1.00 -4.17
N SER A 39 1.14 -0.09 -4.13
CA SER A 39 2.53 -0.41 -3.78
C SER A 39 2.67 -1.04 -2.39
N THR A 40 1.92 -0.53 -1.40
CA THR A 40 1.92 -1.07 -0.04
C THR A 40 1.34 -2.49 -0.02
N THR A 41 0.25 -2.72 -0.74
CA THR A 41 -0.37 -4.05 -0.85
C THR A 41 0.56 -5.05 -1.53
N GLU A 42 1.23 -4.64 -2.60
CA GLU A 42 2.21 -5.48 -3.31
C GLU A 42 3.37 -5.89 -2.41
N ARG A 43 3.92 -4.95 -1.62
CA ARG A 43 4.97 -5.26 -0.63
C ARG A 43 4.50 -6.29 0.39
N VAL A 44 3.28 -6.15 0.90
CA VAL A 44 2.70 -7.13 1.84
C VAL A 44 2.57 -8.52 1.22
N VAL A 45 2.17 -8.61 -0.05
CA VAL A 45 2.08 -9.90 -0.76
C VAL A 45 3.46 -10.55 -0.96
N GLN A 46 4.48 -9.74 -1.25
CA GLN A 46 5.85 -10.21 -1.39
C GLN A 46 6.40 -10.75 -0.06
N ASP A 47 6.19 -10.03 1.04
CA ASP A 47 6.62 -10.48 2.38
C ASP A 47 5.95 -11.79 2.80
N ARG A 48 4.67 -11.96 2.45
CA ARG A 48 3.94 -13.22 2.68
C ARG A 48 4.55 -14.39 1.91
N HIS A 49 4.99 -14.17 0.67
CA HIS A 49 5.70 -15.21 -0.09
C HIS A 49 6.97 -15.67 0.63
N TYR A 50 7.80 -14.73 1.10
CA TYR A 50 9.03 -15.09 1.83
C TYR A 50 8.74 -15.83 3.13
N GLN A 51 7.67 -15.46 3.85
CA GLN A 51 7.26 -16.16 5.06
C GLN A 51 6.80 -17.59 4.76
N ILE A 52 6.04 -17.79 3.67
CA ILE A 52 5.60 -19.11 3.21
C ILE A 52 6.80 -19.99 2.86
N ASP A 53 7.76 -19.48 2.09
CA ASP A 53 8.96 -20.22 1.70
C ASP A 53 9.78 -20.65 2.93
N ALA A 54 9.96 -19.73 3.89
CA ALA A 54 10.66 -20.03 5.14
C ALA A 54 9.93 -21.10 5.97
N ALA A 55 8.60 -21.05 6.03
CA ALA A 55 7.79 -22.07 6.71
C ALA A 55 7.91 -23.44 6.05
N VAL A 56 7.87 -23.50 4.71
CA VAL A 56 8.07 -24.74 3.93
C VAL A 56 9.44 -25.34 4.23
N VAL A 57 10.52 -24.55 4.16
CA VAL A 57 11.88 -25.02 4.45
C VAL A 57 11.98 -25.54 5.89
N ARG A 58 11.37 -24.84 6.86
CA ARG A 58 11.36 -25.28 8.26
C ARG A 58 10.67 -26.64 8.42
N ILE A 59 9.48 -26.82 7.83
CA ILE A 59 8.73 -28.08 7.90
C ILE A 59 9.51 -29.22 7.25
N MET A 60 10.06 -29.01 6.05
CA MET A 60 10.81 -30.03 5.32
C MET A 60 12.14 -30.39 6.00
N LYS A 61 12.80 -29.44 6.67
CA LYS A 61 14.01 -29.71 7.43
C LYS A 61 13.74 -30.62 8.64
N THR A 62 12.58 -30.47 9.28
CA THR A 62 12.16 -31.32 10.40
C THR A 62 11.63 -32.68 9.93
N ARG A 63 10.91 -32.71 8.80
CA ARG A 63 10.29 -33.92 8.24
C ARG A 63 10.86 -34.19 6.85
N LYS A 64 11.92 -35.03 6.80
CA LYS A 64 12.69 -35.33 5.57
C LYS A 64 11.85 -35.86 4.41
N THR A 65 10.67 -36.43 4.69
CA THR A 65 9.67 -36.84 3.71
C THR A 65 8.29 -36.44 4.22
N LEU A 66 7.45 -35.87 3.35
CA LEU A 66 6.10 -35.44 3.67
C LEU A 66 5.22 -35.45 2.40
N ALA A 67 3.98 -35.89 2.50
CA ALA A 67 3.04 -35.78 1.38
C ALA A 67 2.63 -34.31 1.16
N HIS A 68 2.41 -33.90 -0.09
CA HIS A 68 2.06 -32.51 -0.46
C HIS A 68 0.84 -31.97 0.30
N ALA A 69 -0.19 -32.79 0.47
CA ALA A 69 -1.40 -32.42 1.22
C ALA A 69 -1.09 -32.11 2.70
N GLN A 70 -0.14 -32.83 3.29
CA GLN A 70 0.30 -32.62 4.67
C GLN A 70 1.24 -31.41 4.83
N LEU A 71 1.87 -30.94 3.74
CA LEU A 71 2.65 -29.70 3.72
C LEU A 71 1.73 -28.47 3.64
N LYS A 72 0.67 -28.52 2.83
CA LYS A 72 -0.26 -27.40 2.65
C LYS A 72 -1.05 -27.06 3.92
N PHE A 73 -1.50 -28.08 4.66
CA PHE A 73 -2.32 -27.91 5.86
C PHE A 73 -1.73 -26.93 6.90
N PRO A 74 -0.44 -27.05 7.32
CA PRO A 74 0.17 -26.13 8.27
C PRO A 74 0.51 -24.73 7.71
N ILE A 75 0.44 -24.50 6.40
CA ILE A 75 0.79 -23.21 5.77
C ILE A 75 -0.46 -22.34 5.55
N SER A 76 -1.65 -22.94 5.56
CA SER A 76 -2.92 -22.25 5.27
C SER A 76 -3.67 -21.74 6.52
N VAL A 77 -3.06 -21.82 7.71
CA VAL A 77 -3.63 -21.33 8.98
C VAL A 77 -3.23 -19.89 9.28
#